data_AF-A0AB35J5L3-F1
#
_entry.id   AF-A0AB35J5L3-F1
#
_cell.length_a   1.000
_cell.length_b   1.000
_cell.length_c   1.000
_cell.angle_alpha   90.00
_cell.angle_beta   90.00
_cell.angle_gamma   90.00
#
_symmetry.space_group_name_H-M   'P 1'
#
loop_
_entity.id
_entity.type
_entity.pdbx_description
1 polymer ?
#
loop_
_entity_poly.entity_id
_entity_poly.type
_entity_poly.pdbx_seq_one_letter_code
_entity_poly.pdbx_strand_id
1 'polypeptide(L)'
;QVSIYEYDEEKHMRQEREASWEEGREEGIEEGIKKGKQELLERLIQKKLVKGKSISEIAEELEEEEEVIAEMIQKSVRARK
;
A
#
# COMPACT_ATOMS: atom_id res chain seq x y z
N GLN A 1 -7.43 47.67 10.98
CA GLN A 1 -6.00 47.53 11.32
C GLN A 1 -5.83 46.13 11.84
N VAL A 2 -5.27 45.23 11.02
CA VAL A 2 -5.00 43.84 11.41
C VAL A 2 -3.75 43.90 12.28
N SER A 3 -3.83 43.40 13.51
CA SER A 3 -2.69 43.44 14.43
C SER A 3 -1.65 42.41 14.02
N ILE A 4 -0.37 42.69 14.25
CA ILE A 4 0.74 41.77 13.95
C ILE A 4 0.55 40.37 14.58
N TYR A 5 -0.23 40.28 15.66
CA TYR A 5 -0.55 39.04 16.36
C TYR A 5 -1.56 38.16 15.61
N GLU A 6 -2.63 38.73 15.03
CA GLU A 6 -3.61 37.95 14.25
C GLU A 6 -3.00 37.38 12.96
N TYR A 7 -2.03 38.08 12.37
CA TYR A 7 -1.35 37.63 11.16
C TYR A 7 -0.44 36.41 11.40
N ASP A 8 0.24 36.36 12.55
CA ASP A 8 1.05 35.20 12.94
C ASP A 8 0.18 33.99 13.25
N GLU A 9 -0.95 34.15 13.95
CA GLU A 9 -1.90 33.04 14.19
C GLU A 9 -2.55 32.53 12.90
N GLU A 10 -3.01 33.41 12.00
CA GLU A 10 -3.60 32.97 10.72
C GLU A 10 -2.57 32.20 9.87
N LYS A 11 -1.31 32.65 9.88
CA LYS A 11 -0.21 31.99 9.16
C LYS A 11 0.11 30.61 9.76
N HIS A 12 0.16 30.48 11.08
CA HIS A 12 0.38 29.20 11.76
C HIS A 12 -0.75 28.20 11.46
N MET A 13 -2.01 28.64 11.54
CA MET A 13 -3.16 27.78 11.26
C MET A 13 -3.22 27.32 9.78
N ARG A 14 -2.73 28.15 8.85
CA ARG A 14 -2.58 27.74 7.44
C ARG A 14 -1.48 26.69 7.27
N GLN A 15 -0.33 26.90 7.90
CA GLN A 15 0.79 25.96 7.81
C GLN A 15 0.43 24.59 8.40
N GLU A 16 -0.26 24.54 9.54
CA GLU A 16 -0.72 23.27 10.13
C GLU A 16 -1.71 22.55 9.21
N ARG A 17 -2.64 23.27 8.58
CA ARG A 17 -3.59 22.68 7.62
C ARG A 17 -2.91 22.16 6.36
N GLU A 18 -1.96 22.91 5.82
CA GLU A 18 -1.19 22.50 4.65
C GLU A 18 -0.34 21.27 4.97
N ALA A 19 0.33 21.25 6.13
CA ALA A 19 1.10 20.10 6.59
C ALA A 19 0.21 18.86 6.77
N SER A 20 -0.93 18.97 7.47
CA SER A 20 -1.86 17.84 7.62
C SER A 20 -2.46 17.36 6.29
N TRP A 21 -2.68 18.25 5.33
CA TRP A 21 -3.18 17.87 4.01
C TRP A 21 -2.10 17.17 3.17
N GLU A 22 -0.86 17.62 3.26
CA GLU A 22 0.28 17.01 2.58
C GLU A 22 0.60 15.63 3.18
N GLU A 23 0.63 15.50 4.50
CA GLU A 23 0.79 14.21 5.21
C GLU A 23 -0.31 13.22 4.80
N GLY A 24 -1.58 13.61 4.88
CA GLY A 24 -2.69 12.72 4.50
C GLY A 24 -2.67 12.32 3.02
N ARG A 25 -2.15 13.18 2.15
CA ARG A 25 -1.96 12.86 0.72
C ARG A 25 -0.80 11.88 0.52
N GLU A 26 0.32 12.08 1.21
CA GLU A 26 1.48 11.20 1.15
C GLU A 26 1.13 9.79 1.67
N GLU A 27 0.46 9.71 2.82
CA GLU A 27 -0.04 8.45 3.38
C GLU A 27 -0.98 7.74 2.39
N GLY A 28 -1.94 8.45 1.81
CA GLY A 28 -2.86 7.87 0.84
C GLY A 28 -2.17 7.35 -0.44
N ILE A 29 -1.12 8.02 -0.90
CA ILE A 29 -0.30 7.55 -2.03
C ILE A 29 0.49 6.30 -1.64
N GLU A 30 1.12 6.30 -0.46
CA GLU A 30 1.91 5.17 0.02
C GLU A 30 1.04 3.91 0.20
N GLU A 31 -0.13 4.06 0.84
CA GLU A 31 -1.10 2.97 0.98
C GLU A 31 -1.59 2.47 -0.38
N GLY A 32 -1.90 3.37 -1.32
CA GLY A 32 -2.31 3.02 -2.67
C GLY A 32 -1.25 2.21 -3.42
N ILE A 33 0.01 2.62 -3.31
CA ILE A 33 1.15 1.90 -3.92
C ILE A 33 1.34 0.53 -3.27
N LYS A 34 1.32 0.44 -1.93
CA LYS A 34 1.45 -0.83 -1.20
C LYS A 34 0.34 -1.81 -1.59
N LYS A 35 -0.90 -1.35 -1.60
CA LYS A 35 -2.06 -2.16 -1.98
C LYS A 35 -1.97 -2.62 -3.43
N GLY A 36 -1.63 -1.72 -4.36
CA GLY A 36 -1.48 -2.06 -5.77
C GLY A 36 -0.38 -3.10 -6.03
N LYS A 37 0.75 -3.01 -5.31
CA LYS A 37 1.82 -4.01 -5.37
C LYS A 37 1.36 -5.38 -4.86
N GLN A 38 0.66 -5.42 -3.73
CA GLN A 38 0.11 -6.66 -3.18
C GLN A 38 -0.90 -7.31 -4.13
N GLU A 39 -1.86 -6.54 -4.66
CA GLU A 39 -2.85 -7.05 -5.62
C GLU A 39 -2.20 -7.59 -6.90
N LEU A 40 -1.14 -6.93 -7.39
CA LEU A 40 -0.39 -7.42 -8.55
C LEU A 40 0.29 -8.75 -8.26
N LEU A 41 0.96 -8.87 -7.11
CA LEU A 41 1.65 -10.10 -6.70
C LEU A 41 0.67 -11.26 -6.53
N GLU A 42 -0.46 -11.04 -5.84
CA GLU A 42 -1.53 -12.03 -5.72
C GLU A 42 -2.05 -12.49 -7.08
N ARG A 43 -2.27 -11.56 -8.01
CA ARG A 43 -2.73 -11.88 -9.36
C ARG A 43 -1.72 -12.71 -10.13
N LEU A 44 -0.42 -12.42 -10.00
CA LEU A 44 0.65 -13.20 -10.63
C LEU A 44 0.70 -14.62 -10.08
N ILE A 45 0.63 -14.79 -8.76
CA ILE A 45 0.58 -16.09 -8.08
C ILE A 45 -0.62 -16.90 -8.59
N GLN A 46 -1.82 -16.33 -8.54
CA GLN A 46 -3.04 -17.00 -9.03
C GLN A 46 -2.92 -17.41 -10.51
N LYS A 47 -2.37 -16.55 -11.36
CA LYS A 47 -2.17 -16.86 -12.78
C LYS A 47 -1.20 -18.01 -12.99
N LYS A 48 -0.14 -18.13 -12.18
CA LYS A 48 0.81 -19.25 -12.26
C LYS A 48 0.23 -20.54 -11.68
N LEU A 49 -0.55 -20.46 -10.59
CA LEU A 49 -1.29 -21.60 -10.05
C LEU A 49 -2.28 -22.18 -11.05
N VAL A 50 -3.03 -21.33 -11.77
CA VAL A 50 -3.94 -21.76 -12.85
C VAL A 50 -3.20 -22.48 -13.98
N LYS A 51 -1.93 -22.14 -14.22
CA LYS A 51 -1.06 -22.85 -15.17
C LYS A 51 -0.52 -24.18 -14.63
N GLY A 52 -0.85 -24.55 -13.39
CA GLY A 52 -0.42 -25.80 -12.74
C GLY A 52 0.98 -25.75 -12.14
N LYS A 53 1.57 -24.56 -11.94
CA LYS A 53 2.90 -24.43 -11.32
C LYS A 53 2.83 -24.68 -9.81
N SER A 54 3.87 -25.30 -9.29
CA SER A 54 4.05 -25.52 -7.85
C SER A 54 4.46 -24.24 -7.10
N ILE A 55 4.36 -24.25 -5.77
CA ILE A 55 4.76 -23.10 -4.94
C ILE A 55 6.26 -22.78 -5.14
N SER A 56 7.11 -23.80 -5.22
CA SER A 56 8.55 -23.65 -5.43
C SER A 56 8.90 -22.98 -6.77
N GLU A 57 8.26 -23.42 -7.87
CA GLU A 57 8.46 -22.78 -9.19
C GLU A 57 7.95 -21.32 -9.21
N ILE A 58 6.84 -21.06 -8.49
CA ILE A 58 6.30 -19.70 -8.38
C ILE A 58 7.24 -18.80 -7.59
N ALA A 59 7.78 -19.30 -6.48
CA ALA A 59 8.77 -18.62 -5.65
C ALA A 59 10.01 -18.25 -6.45
N GLU A 60 10.59 -19.22 -7.19
CA GLU A 60 11.74 -18.99 -8.05
C GLU A 60 11.43 -17.96 -9.16
N GLU A 61 10.28 -18.07 -9.84
CA GLU A 61 9.92 -17.16 -10.93
C GLU A 61 9.50 -15.75 -10.48
N LEU A 62 9.12 -15.59 -9.22
CA LEU A 62 8.78 -14.29 -8.65
C LEU A 62 9.92 -13.71 -7.82
N GLU A 63 11.03 -14.45 -7.65
CA GLU A 63 12.14 -14.10 -6.77
C GLU A 63 11.67 -13.82 -5.33
N GLU A 64 10.69 -14.60 -4.87
CA GLU A 64 10.05 -14.49 -3.56
C GLU A 64 10.22 -15.79 -2.79
N GLU A 65 10.17 -15.72 -1.46
CA GLU A 65 10.25 -16.90 -0.60
C GLU A 65 8.99 -17.77 -0.72
N GLU A 66 9.16 -19.10 -0.67
CA GLU A 66 8.02 -20.04 -0.71
C GLU A 66 6.99 -19.76 0.40
N GLU A 67 7.46 -19.33 1.57
CA GLU A 67 6.62 -18.95 2.71
C GLU A 67 5.73 -17.75 2.39
N VAL A 68 6.28 -16.73 1.69
CA VAL A 68 5.53 -15.54 1.27
C VAL A 68 4.44 -15.92 0.26
N ILE A 69 4.78 -16.77 -0.72
CA ILE A 69 3.82 -17.28 -1.69
C ILE A 69 2.70 -18.07 -1.01
N ALA A 70 3.05 -18.97 -0.08
CA ALA A 70 2.09 -19.77 0.68
C ALA A 70 1.16 -18.90 1.53
N GLU A 71 1.71 -17.89 2.23
CA GLU A 71 0.94 -16.94 3.02
C GLU A 71 -0.06 -16.15 2.16
N MET A 72 0.37 -15.65 0.99
CA MET A 72 -0.50 -14.93 0.05
C MET A 72 -1.65 -15.81 -0.44
N ILE A 73 -1.37 -17.07 -0.78
CA ILE A 73 -2.40 -18.03 -1.18
C ILE A 73 -3.40 -18.24 -0.02
N GLN A 74 -2.91 -18.44 1.19
CA GLN A 74 -3.76 -18.66 2.35
C GLN A 74 -4.64 -17.44 2.67
N LYS A 75 -4.10 -16.23 2.60
CA LYS A 75 -4.85 -14.98 2.76
C LYS A 75 -5.97 -14.86 1.73
N SER A 76 -5.67 -15.11 0.46
CA SER A 76 -6.65 -15.05 -0.64
C SER A 76 -7.77 -16.10 -0.53
N VAL A 77 -7.52 -17.23 0.15
CA VAL A 77 -8.55 -18.25 0.47
C VAL A 77 -9.39 -17.82 1.67
N ARG A 78 -8.76 -17.28 2.73
CA ARG A 78 -9.48 -16.79 3.93
C ARG A 78 -10.39 -15.60 3.63
N ALA A 79 -9.98 -14.70 2.74
CA ALA A 79 -10.79 -13.55 2.33
C ALA A 79 -12.06 -13.92 1.52
N ARG A 80 -12.13 -15.15 0.98
CA ARG A 80 -13.28 -15.67 0.21
C ARG A 80 -14.23 -16.53 1.06
N LYS A 81 -13.93 -16.75 2.34
CA LYS A 81 -14.76 -17.52 3.27
C LYS A 81 -15.63 -16.58 4.10
#